data_AF-A0A3D0K1B2-F1
#
_entry.id   AF-A0A3D0K1B2-F1
#
_cell.length_a   1.000
_cell.length_b   1.000
_cell.length_c   1.000
_cell.angle_alpha   90.00
_cell.angle_beta   90.00
_cell.angle_gamma   90.00
#
_symmetry.space_group_name_H-M   'P 1'
#
loop_
_entity.id
_entity.type
_entity.pdbx_description
1 polymer ?
#
loop_
_entity_poly.entity_id
_entity_poly.type
_entity_poly.pdbx_seq_one_letter_code
_entity_poly.pdbx_strand_id
1 'polypeptide(L)'
;MAKDRPKKRDSMRPDDENHDSLVTYESREPSVTSTAIGDGTTRRVWPLLLLVVGGAFTALALWSWSSTVGAIGPAEYLERADAAMRRGDLHIMRNNLESFGGQWLHESDPQEQATYYRLSGDWVSMWQQVNGIDEQENHQRIVRNYEQAEALGGLIDDAALERWAMATIGAGTPMSTRGFLDRLRRFDPEQFPHAAQRVHRVHRAWIHAVLMNSGPLDIDVLKELTAFREAAGATGEDRRWAALRMAEHRLATGRV
;
A
#
# COMPACT_ATOMS: atom_id res chain seq x y z
N MET A 1 22.33 50.80 9.93
CA MET A 1 21.37 50.97 8.82
C MET A 1 21.16 49.62 8.15
N ALA A 2 19.98 49.04 8.31
CA ALA A 2 19.29 48.12 7.39
C ALA A 2 18.06 47.64 8.17
N LYS A 3 16.88 48.04 7.68
CA LYS A 3 15.57 47.63 8.18
C LYS A 3 15.21 46.32 7.49
N ASP A 4 14.58 45.38 8.20
CA ASP A 4 13.44 44.67 7.62
C ASP A 4 12.48 44.10 8.68
N ARG A 5 11.21 44.17 8.33
CA ARG A 5 10.01 44.06 9.19
C ARG A 5 9.59 42.60 9.39
N PRO A 6 8.97 42.23 10.53
CA PRO A 6 8.06 41.09 10.59
C PRO A 6 6.64 41.53 10.24
N LYS A 7 5.98 40.79 9.34
CA LYS A 7 4.57 40.96 8.96
C LYS A 7 3.75 39.82 9.55
N LYS A 8 2.76 40.17 10.38
CA LYS A 8 1.39 39.64 10.50
C LYS A 8 0.96 39.54 11.96
N ARG A 9 0.04 40.43 12.33
CA ARG A 9 -0.89 40.30 13.45
C ARG A 9 -2.27 39.98 12.87
N ASP A 10 -2.99 39.13 13.62
CA ASP A 10 -4.39 39.24 14.05
C ASP A 10 -5.46 39.48 12.97
N SER A 11 -6.67 38.94 12.99
CA SER A 11 -7.42 38.05 13.88
C SER A 11 -8.76 37.79 13.17
N MET A 12 -9.56 36.86 13.69
CA MET A 12 -10.79 36.34 13.11
C MET A 12 -12.06 36.95 13.74
N ARG A 13 -13.13 37.08 12.92
CA ARG A 13 -14.60 37.16 13.20
C ARG A 13 -15.21 38.48 13.74
N PRO A 14 -16.56 38.67 13.72
CA PRO A 14 -17.64 38.26 12.79
C PRO A 14 -18.59 39.44 12.37
N ASP A 15 -19.51 39.15 11.43
CA ASP A 15 -20.89 39.65 11.20
C ASP A 15 -21.29 41.13 11.47
N ASP A 16 -21.88 41.80 10.47
CA ASP A 16 -23.20 42.45 10.57
C ASP A 16 -23.77 42.95 9.22
N GLU A 17 -24.96 42.43 8.93
CA GLU A 17 -26.19 43.08 8.45
C GLU A 17 -26.38 43.81 7.09
N ASN A 18 -27.48 43.36 6.45
CA ASN A 18 -28.52 44.07 5.68
C ASN A 18 -28.34 44.39 4.19
N HIS A 19 -29.13 43.71 3.34
CA HIS A 19 -30.37 44.30 2.80
C HIS A 19 -31.30 43.28 2.09
N ASP A 20 -32.53 43.20 2.61
CA ASP A 20 -33.85 43.15 1.97
C ASP A 20 -34.08 42.47 0.60
N SER A 21 -34.99 41.49 0.57
CA SER A 21 -36.37 41.72 0.05
C SER A 21 -37.23 40.45 0.14
N LEU A 22 -38.38 40.57 0.80
CA LEU A 22 -39.44 39.58 0.92
C LEU A 22 -40.79 40.30 0.73
N VAL A 23 -41.86 39.54 0.42
CA VAL A 23 -43.31 39.90 0.37
C VAL A 23 -43.81 40.35 -1.02
N THR A 24 -44.87 39.85 -1.66
CA THR A 24 -45.93 38.81 -1.45
C THR A 24 -46.73 38.70 -2.75
N TYR A 25 -47.39 37.56 -3.01
CA TYR A 25 -48.65 37.56 -3.76
C TYR A 25 -49.65 36.60 -3.10
N GLU A 26 -50.64 37.16 -2.40
CA GLU A 26 -51.94 36.53 -2.14
C GLU A 26 -52.83 36.68 -3.38
N SER A 27 -53.60 35.64 -3.73
CA SER A 27 -54.78 35.76 -4.59
C SER A 27 -55.71 34.55 -4.47
N ARG A 28 -56.82 34.76 -3.74
CA ARG A 28 -58.19 34.26 -3.95
C ARG A 28 -58.54 32.78 -3.74
N GLU A 29 -59.27 32.56 -2.63
CA GLU A 29 -60.40 31.62 -2.54
C GLU A 29 -61.51 31.93 -3.55
N PRO A 30 -62.37 30.94 -3.85
CA PRO A 30 -63.80 31.24 -3.93
C PRO A 30 -64.61 30.36 -2.96
N SER A 31 -65.47 31.03 -2.20
CA SER A 31 -66.59 30.44 -1.48
C SER A 31 -67.83 30.41 -2.38
N VAL A 32 -68.49 29.25 -2.50
CA VAL A 32 -69.94 29.16 -2.71
C VAL A 32 -70.46 27.90 -2.01
N THR A 33 -71.35 28.10 -1.05
CA THR A 33 -72.19 27.10 -0.40
C THR A 33 -73.41 26.80 -1.28
N SER A 34 -73.77 25.53 -1.47
CA SER A 34 -75.08 24.94 -1.10
C SER A 34 -75.43 23.69 -1.93
N THR A 35 -76.13 22.80 -1.22
CA THR A 35 -76.58 21.43 -1.44
C THR A 35 -77.39 21.11 -2.69
N ALA A 36 -77.21 19.89 -3.24
CA ALA A 36 -78.30 19.03 -3.72
C ALA A 36 -77.86 17.55 -3.89
N ILE A 37 -78.41 16.69 -3.01
CA ILE A 37 -79.03 15.36 -3.23
C ILE A 37 -78.32 14.34 -4.16
N GLY A 38 -78.01 13.17 -3.59
CA GLY A 38 -77.47 12.00 -4.31
C GLY A 38 -78.54 11.07 -4.89
N ASP A 39 -78.12 10.23 -5.84
CA ASP A 39 -78.25 8.77 -5.81
C ASP A 39 -77.60 8.14 -7.06
N GLY A 40 -76.95 6.97 -6.92
CA GLY A 40 -76.53 6.16 -8.08
C GLY A 40 -75.19 5.43 -7.99
N THR A 41 -75.11 4.38 -7.16
CA THR A 41 -74.43 3.08 -7.43
C THR A 41 -73.23 3.01 -8.41
N THR A 42 -72.01 2.75 -7.90
CA THR A 42 -71.25 1.47 -8.03
C THR A 42 -69.72 1.63 -7.85
N ARG A 43 -69.14 0.66 -7.12
CA ARG A 43 -67.78 0.07 -7.25
C ARG A 43 -66.55 0.72 -6.58
N ARG A 44 -65.86 -0.18 -5.84
CA ARG A 44 -64.39 -0.35 -5.66
C ARG A 44 -63.68 0.46 -4.55
N VAL A 45 -63.79 -0.08 -3.33
CA VAL A 45 -62.68 -0.76 -2.59
C VAL A 45 -61.26 -0.43 -3.12
N TRP A 46 -60.54 0.42 -2.35
CA TRP A 46 -59.09 0.71 -2.27
C TRP A 46 -58.46 1.75 -3.22
N PRO A 47 -57.86 2.82 -2.66
CA PRO A 47 -56.39 2.97 -2.77
C PRO A 47 -55.77 3.75 -1.58
N LEU A 48 -55.51 3.10 -0.44
CA LEU A 48 -54.72 3.73 0.64
C LEU A 48 -53.58 2.87 1.22
N LEU A 49 -53.40 1.61 0.80
CA LEU A 49 -52.23 0.80 1.21
C LEU A 49 -51.04 0.84 0.24
N LEU A 50 -51.15 1.46 -0.95
CA LEU A 50 -50.03 1.48 -1.91
C LEU A 50 -49.01 2.61 -1.70
N LEU A 51 -49.26 3.55 -0.78
CA LEU A 51 -48.29 4.61 -0.47
C LEU A 51 -47.34 4.29 0.69
N VAL A 52 -47.73 3.40 1.62
CA VAL A 52 -46.88 3.04 2.76
C VAL A 52 -45.87 1.94 2.41
N VAL A 53 -46.27 0.98 1.57
CA VAL A 53 -45.36 -0.09 1.11
C VAL A 53 -44.33 0.44 0.11
N GLY A 54 -44.72 1.37 -0.78
CA GLY A 54 -43.80 2.00 -1.73
C GLY A 54 -42.74 2.88 -1.08
N GLY A 55 -43.12 3.67 -0.07
CA GLY A 55 -42.20 4.58 0.63
C GLY A 55 -41.15 3.86 1.49
N ALA A 56 -41.53 2.76 2.14
CA ALA A 56 -40.57 1.96 2.91
C ALA A 56 -39.59 1.20 1.99
N PHE A 57 -40.06 0.70 0.85
CA PHE A 57 -39.21 0.01 -0.13
C PHE A 57 -38.27 0.96 -0.85
N THR A 58 -38.72 2.18 -1.20
CA THR A 58 -37.83 3.19 -1.77
C THR A 58 -36.84 3.74 -0.76
N ALA A 59 -37.22 3.91 0.52
CA ALA A 59 -36.29 4.32 1.57
C ALA A 59 -35.24 3.24 1.87
N LEU A 60 -35.63 1.95 1.94
CA LEU A 60 -34.68 0.84 2.08
C LEU A 60 -33.81 0.68 0.84
N ALA A 61 -34.37 0.83 -0.37
CA ALA A 61 -33.61 0.78 -1.62
C ALA A 61 -32.67 1.98 -1.75
N LEU A 62 -33.06 3.18 -1.34
CA LEU A 62 -32.20 4.37 -1.32
C LEU A 62 -31.14 4.26 -0.22
N TRP A 63 -31.45 3.66 0.93
CA TRP A 63 -30.48 3.44 1.99
C TRP A 63 -29.48 2.35 1.60
N SER A 64 -29.94 1.21 1.05
CA SER A 64 -29.07 0.18 0.49
C SER A 64 -28.23 0.74 -0.65
N TRP A 65 -28.82 1.50 -1.58
CA TRP A 65 -28.08 2.10 -2.69
C TRP A 65 -27.11 3.18 -2.19
N SER A 66 -27.47 4.05 -1.22
CA SER A 66 -26.54 5.01 -0.62
C SER A 66 -25.40 4.33 0.16
N SER A 67 -25.66 3.19 0.79
CA SER A 67 -24.64 2.39 1.48
C SER A 67 -23.73 1.64 0.49
N THR A 68 -24.24 1.35 -0.72
CA THR A 68 -23.46 0.69 -1.80
C THR A 68 -22.72 1.72 -2.66
N VAL A 69 -23.21 2.96 -2.76
CA VAL A 69 -22.66 4.06 -3.59
C VAL A 69 -21.56 4.85 -2.84
N GLY A 70 -21.23 4.48 -1.61
CA GLY A 70 -20.14 5.07 -0.82
C GLY A 70 -19.23 4.08 -0.08
N ALA A 71 -19.48 2.78 -0.18
CA ALA A 71 -18.60 1.77 0.40
C ALA A 71 -17.41 1.53 -0.55
N ILE A 72 -16.22 1.94 -0.11
CA ILE A 72 -14.95 1.62 -0.77
C ILE A 72 -14.87 0.09 -0.88
N GLY A 73 -14.70 -0.42 -2.10
CA GLY A 73 -14.57 -1.86 -2.33
C GLY A 73 -13.22 -2.42 -1.85
N PRO A 74 -13.09 -3.74 -1.65
CA PRO A 74 -11.83 -4.39 -1.24
C PRO A 74 -10.65 -3.99 -2.13
N ALA A 75 -10.82 -4.09 -3.46
CA ALA A 75 -9.81 -3.67 -4.44
C ALA A 75 -9.40 -2.20 -4.29
N GLU A 76 -10.33 -1.29 -3.98
CA GLU A 76 -10.04 0.13 -3.85
C GLU A 76 -9.16 0.43 -2.61
N TYR A 77 -9.30 -0.31 -1.52
CA TYR A 77 -8.36 -0.19 -0.39
C TYR A 77 -6.93 -0.57 -0.78
N LEU A 78 -6.77 -1.65 -1.54
CA LEU A 78 -5.45 -2.10 -2.00
C LEU A 78 -4.84 -1.10 -3.00
N GLU A 79 -5.65 -0.56 -3.93
CA GLU A 79 -5.22 0.50 -4.85
C GLU A 79 -4.78 1.76 -4.11
N ARG A 80 -5.54 2.18 -3.08
CA ARG A 80 -5.18 3.33 -2.24
C ARG A 80 -3.92 3.09 -1.43
N ALA A 81 -3.72 1.87 -0.91
CA ALA A 81 -2.49 1.49 -0.22
C ALA A 81 -1.27 1.53 -1.16
N ASP A 82 -1.39 0.99 -2.36
CA ASP A 82 -0.33 1.02 -3.37
C ASP A 82 -0.03 2.46 -3.84
N ALA A 83 -1.06 3.28 -4.06
CA ALA A 83 -0.87 4.69 -4.39
C ALA A 83 -0.20 5.48 -3.24
N ALA A 84 -0.53 5.16 -1.98
CA ALA A 84 0.12 5.74 -0.81
C ALA A 84 1.59 5.33 -0.71
N MET A 85 1.90 4.06 -1.01
CA MET A 85 3.27 3.55 -1.07
C MET A 85 4.13 4.34 -2.07
N ARG A 86 3.61 4.58 -3.29
CA ARG A 86 4.33 5.36 -4.33
C ARG A 86 4.60 6.80 -3.90
N ARG A 87 3.74 7.37 -3.04
CA ARG A 87 3.92 8.71 -2.45
C ARG A 87 4.78 8.72 -1.18
N GLY A 88 5.13 7.56 -0.65
CA GLY A 88 5.83 7.43 0.64
C GLY A 88 4.96 7.72 1.86
N ASP A 89 3.63 7.72 1.72
CA ASP A 89 2.71 7.95 2.84
C ASP A 89 2.41 6.65 3.58
N LEU A 90 3.29 6.31 4.51
CA LEU A 90 3.23 5.07 5.28
C LEU A 90 2.02 4.99 6.22
N HIS A 91 1.48 6.14 6.64
CA HIS A 91 0.30 6.17 7.50
C HIS A 91 -0.97 5.85 6.70
N ILE A 92 -1.15 6.48 5.54
CA ILE A 92 -2.28 6.15 4.66
C ILE A 92 -2.17 4.72 4.16
N MET A 93 -0.97 4.26 3.80
CA MET A 93 -0.75 2.88 3.37
C MET A 93 -1.20 1.89 4.45
N ARG A 94 -0.76 2.10 5.71
CA ARG A 94 -1.15 1.27 6.86
C ARG A 94 -2.66 1.25 7.05
N ASN A 95 -3.31 2.42 7.08
CA ASN A 95 -4.74 2.50 7.39
C ASN A 95 -5.59 1.76 6.35
N ASN A 96 -5.21 1.82 5.07
CA ASN A 96 -5.91 1.08 4.02
C ASN A 96 -5.65 -0.42 4.12
N LEU A 97 -4.42 -0.86 4.45
CA LEU A 97 -4.12 -2.27 4.69
C LEU A 97 -4.85 -2.82 5.92
N GLU A 98 -4.90 -2.09 7.03
CA GLU A 98 -5.63 -2.51 8.23
C GLU A 98 -7.14 -2.58 7.96
N SER A 99 -7.68 -1.63 7.22
CA SER A 99 -9.09 -1.67 6.78
C SER A 99 -9.36 -2.90 5.92
N PHE A 100 -8.53 -3.13 4.89
CA PHE A 100 -8.65 -4.32 4.03
C PHE A 100 -8.56 -5.62 4.85
N GLY A 101 -7.52 -5.72 5.68
CA GLY A 101 -7.17 -6.87 6.49
C GLY A 101 -8.26 -7.27 7.49
N GLY A 102 -8.88 -6.27 8.13
CA GLY A 102 -9.87 -6.49 9.17
C GLY A 102 -11.24 -6.93 8.67
N GLN A 103 -11.58 -6.62 7.41
CA GLN A 103 -12.94 -6.82 6.91
C GLN A 103 -13.03 -7.74 5.68
N TRP A 104 -12.00 -7.82 4.84
CA TRP A 104 -12.11 -8.51 3.54
C TRP A 104 -11.09 -9.62 3.33
N LEU A 105 -9.94 -9.63 4.03
CA LEU A 105 -8.83 -10.54 3.72
C LEU A 105 -9.22 -12.02 3.56
N HIS A 106 -10.08 -12.54 4.44
CA HIS A 106 -10.47 -13.96 4.41
C HIS A 106 -11.56 -14.30 3.37
N GLU A 107 -12.27 -13.29 2.88
CA GLU A 107 -13.38 -13.43 1.92
C GLU A 107 -12.97 -13.03 0.49
N SER A 108 -11.89 -12.26 0.37
CA SER A 108 -11.29 -11.81 -0.88
C SER A 108 -10.73 -12.95 -1.70
N ASP A 109 -10.64 -12.71 -3.01
CA ASP A 109 -10.03 -13.67 -3.93
C ASP A 109 -8.50 -13.81 -3.68
N PRO A 110 -7.86 -14.90 -4.16
CA PRO A 110 -6.44 -15.11 -3.93
C PRO A 110 -5.53 -13.99 -4.45
N GLN A 111 -5.93 -13.28 -5.50
CA GLN A 111 -5.12 -12.22 -6.09
C GLN A 111 -5.15 -10.95 -5.23
N GLU A 112 -6.30 -10.61 -4.67
CA GLU A 112 -6.44 -9.55 -3.68
C GLU A 112 -5.66 -9.88 -2.40
N GLN A 113 -5.75 -11.12 -1.92
CA GLN A 113 -4.95 -11.59 -0.78
C GLN A 113 -3.44 -11.48 -1.07
N ALA A 114 -2.99 -11.94 -2.24
CA ALA A 114 -1.59 -11.85 -2.64
C ALA A 114 -1.09 -10.40 -2.64
N THR A 115 -1.92 -9.49 -3.16
CA THR A 115 -1.63 -8.05 -3.20
C THR A 115 -1.54 -7.45 -1.80
N TYR A 116 -2.46 -7.81 -0.90
CA TYR A 116 -2.43 -7.42 0.51
C TYR A 116 -1.12 -7.84 1.18
N TYR A 117 -0.73 -9.11 1.04
CA TYR A 117 0.49 -9.62 1.68
C TYR A 117 1.74 -8.95 1.10
N ARG A 118 1.81 -8.76 -0.22
CA ARG A 118 2.91 -8.01 -0.87
C ARG A 118 3.02 -6.60 -0.29
N LEU A 119 1.94 -5.84 -0.29
CA LEU A 119 1.91 -4.46 0.22
C LEU A 119 2.22 -4.40 1.72
N SER A 120 1.81 -5.41 2.49
CA SER A 120 2.15 -5.50 3.91
C SER A 120 3.66 -5.73 4.12
N GLY A 121 4.31 -6.56 3.30
CA GLY A 121 5.77 -6.71 3.29
C GLY A 121 6.47 -5.40 2.91
N ASP A 122 5.96 -4.72 1.88
CA ASP A 122 6.45 -3.42 1.41
C ASP A 122 6.38 -2.36 2.53
N TRP A 123 5.24 -2.29 3.23
CA TRP A 123 5.01 -1.34 4.31
C TRP A 123 5.99 -1.56 5.48
N VAL A 124 6.14 -2.80 5.96
CA VAL A 124 7.08 -3.11 7.06
C VAL A 124 8.52 -2.75 6.66
N SER A 125 8.92 -3.06 5.42
CA SER A 125 10.24 -2.74 4.90
C SER A 125 10.50 -1.22 4.88
N MET A 126 9.56 -0.44 4.34
CA MET A 126 9.70 1.01 4.27
C MET A 126 9.64 1.68 5.64
N TRP A 127 8.76 1.21 6.52
CA TRP A 127 8.65 1.74 7.88
C TRP A 127 9.96 1.55 8.66
N GLN A 128 10.56 0.37 8.61
CA GLN A 128 11.87 0.14 9.22
C GLN A 128 12.94 1.08 8.66
N GLN A 129 13.01 1.22 7.33
CA GLN A 129 13.98 2.09 6.67
C GLN A 129 13.83 3.55 7.11
N VAL A 130 12.61 4.08 7.15
CA VAL A 130 12.34 5.49 7.53
C VAL A 130 12.65 5.73 9.02
N ASN A 131 12.45 4.74 9.88
CA ASN A 131 12.72 4.86 11.31
C ASN A 131 14.15 4.47 11.71
N GLY A 132 14.98 4.01 10.77
CA GLY A 132 16.33 3.52 11.06
C GLY A 132 16.33 2.28 11.97
N ILE A 133 15.30 1.45 11.87
CA ILE A 133 15.12 0.23 12.66
C ILE A 133 15.60 -0.96 11.82
N ASP A 134 16.36 -1.86 12.45
CA ASP A 134 16.87 -3.08 11.85
C ASP A 134 16.58 -4.27 12.77
N GLU A 135 15.30 -4.63 12.89
CA GLU A 135 14.82 -5.66 13.80
C GLU A 135 14.62 -6.99 13.06
N GLN A 136 15.24 -8.06 13.59
CA GLN A 136 15.10 -9.41 13.04
C GLN A 136 13.63 -9.85 12.95
N GLU A 137 12.78 -9.49 13.91
CA GLU A 137 11.35 -9.82 13.90
C GLU A 137 10.63 -9.18 12.69
N ASN A 138 10.92 -7.93 12.39
CA ASN A 138 10.33 -7.25 11.24
C ASN A 138 10.84 -7.85 9.93
N HIS A 139 12.12 -8.24 9.84
CA HIS A 139 12.63 -9.00 8.69
C HIS A 139 11.87 -10.31 8.49
N GLN A 140 11.64 -11.06 9.57
CA GLN A 140 10.84 -12.28 9.50
C GLN A 140 9.38 -12.00 9.07
N ARG A 141 8.79 -10.87 9.49
CA ARG A 141 7.46 -10.44 9.04
C ARG A 141 7.45 -10.14 7.53
N ILE A 142 8.46 -9.42 7.03
CA ILE A 142 8.60 -9.13 5.60
C ILE A 142 8.71 -10.44 4.80
N VAL A 143 9.55 -11.38 5.25
CA VAL A 143 9.72 -12.69 4.61
C VAL A 143 8.39 -13.45 4.55
N ARG A 144 7.68 -13.60 5.68
CA ARG A 144 6.38 -14.28 5.72
C ARG A 144 5.35 -13.67 4.78
N ASN A 145 5.31 -12.34 4.71
CA ASN A 145 4.39 -11.62 3.84
C ASN A 145 4.69 -11.90 2.35
N TYR A 146 5.95 -11.86 1.92
CA TYR A 146 6.27 -12.18 0.53
C TYR A 146 6.11 -13.65 0.18
N GLU A 147 6.44 -14.57 1.10
CA GLU A 147 6.17 -16.00 0.93
C GLU A 147 4.68 -16.26 0.69
N GLN A 148 3.83 -15.64 1.50
CA GLN A 148 2.38 -15.76 1.36
C GLN A 148 1.88 -15.13 0.05
N ALA A 149 2.39 -13.95 -0.32
CA ALA A 149 2.06 -13.31 -1.59
C ALA A 149 2.43 -14.18 -2.79
N GLU A 150 3.63 -14.76 -2.78
CA GLU A 150 4.10 -15.65 -3.85
C GLU A 150 3.30 -16.97 -3.89
N ALA A 151 2.99 -17.56 -2.74
CA ALA A 151 2.20 -18.80 -2.66
C ALA A 151 0.79 -18.64 -3.25
N LEU A 152 0.23 -17.43 -3.19
CA LEU A 152 -1.07 -17.08 -3.77
C LEU A 152 -0.98 -16.67 -5.25
N GLY A 153 0.20 -16.71 -5.88
CA GLY A 153 0.39 -16.34 -7.28
C GLY A 153 0.59 -14.83 -7.51
N GLY A 154 0.89 -14.07 -6.45
CA GLY A 154 1.16 -12.64 -6.53
C GLY A 154 2.38 -12.31 -7.39
N LEU A 155 2.28 -11.21 -8.14
CA LEU A 155 3.40 -10.70 -8.92
C LEU A 155 4.45 -10.09 -7.98
N ILE A 156 5.68 -10.60 -8.05
CA ILE A 156 6.86 -10.07 -7.35
C ILE A 156 7.76 -9.40 -8.39
N ASP A 157 7.78 -8.06 -8.40
CA ASP A 157 8.65 -7.27 -9.26
C ASP A 157 10.10 -7.22 -8.74
N ASP A 158 11.01 -6.58 -9.48
CA ASP A 158 12.43 -6.47 -9.11
C ASP A 158 12.63 -5.76 -7.76
N ALA A 159 11.80 -4.76 -7.45
CA ALA A 159 11.85 -4.01 -6.20
C ALA A 159 11.40 -4.83 -4.99
N ALA A 160 10.28 -5.54 -5.12
CA ALA A 160 9.78 -6.46 -4.10
C ALA A 160 10.74 -7.63 -3.89
N LEU A 161 11.31 -8.16 -4.97
CA LEU A 161 12.28 -9.24 -4.88
C LEU A 161 13.57 -8.82 -4.16
N GLU A 162 14.05 -7.59 -4.41
CA GLU A 162 15.16 -7.01 -3.64
C GLU A 162 14.81 -6.88 -2.15
N ARG A 163 13.64 -6.30 -1.82
CA ARG A 163 13.21 -6.12 -0.43
C ARG A 163 13.09 -7.47 0.29
N TRP A 164 12.55 -8.47 -0.39
CA TRP A 164 12.46 -9.82 0.14
C TRP A 164 13.85 -10.42 0.38
N ALA A 165 14.75 -10.34 -0.60
CA ALA A 165 16.12 -10.82 -0.46
C ALA A 165 16.85 -10.16 0.71
N MET A 166 16.75 -8.84 0.85
CA MET A 166 17.33 -8.10 1.98
C MET A 166 16.73 -8.54 3.32
N ALA A 167 15.42 -8.79 3.37
CA ALA A 167 14.77 -9.30 4.57
C ALA A 167 15.22 -10.72 4.93
N THR A 168 15.50 -11.60 3.96
CA THR A 168 16.05 -12.94 4.26
C THR A 168 17.44 -12.88 4.89
N ILE A 169 18.25 -11.88 4.53
CA ILE A 169 19.53 -11.61 5.16
C ILE A 169 19.31 -11.15 6.61
N GLY A 170 18.48 -10.12 6.81
CA GLY A 170 18.18 -9.55 8.13
C GLY A 170 17.45 -10.51 9.07
N ALA A 171 16.69 -11.48 8.53
CA ALA A 171 16.02 -12.52 9.31
C ALA A 171 17.00 -13.60 9.85
N GLY A 172 18.27 -13.57 9.44
CA GLY A 172 19.27 -14.55 9.84
C GLY A 172 19.33 -15.79 8.93
N THR A 173 18.74 -15.73 7.74
CA THR A 173 18.73 -16.81 6.75
C THR A 173 19.46 -16.44 5.45
N PRO A 174 20.69 -15.91 5.48
CA PRO A 174 21.35 -15.34 4.30
C PRO A 174 21.58 -16.37 3.18
N MET A 175 21.60 -17.68 3.47
CA MET A 175 21.80 -18.72 2.47
C MET A 175 20.66 -18.81 1.43
N SER A 176 19.42 -18.44 1.80
CA SER A 176 18.30 -18.43 0.84
C SER A 176 18.43 -17.32 -0.21
N THR A 177 19.20 -16.26 0.08
CA THR A 177 19.39 -15.08 -0.78
C THR A 177 19.90 -15.43 -2.18
N ARG A 178 20.65 -16.53 -2.35
CA ARG A 178 21.21 -16.93 -3.65
C ARG A 178 20.12 -17.15 -4.71
N GLY A 179 19.00 -17.77 -4.35
CA GLY A 179 17.88 -17.99 -5.28
C GLY A 179 17.26 -16.67 -5.75
N PHE A 180 17.28 -15.63 -4.92
CA PHE A 180 16.80 -14.30 -5.27
C PHE A 180 17.72 -13.59 -6.26
N LEU A 181 19.04 -13.73 -6.12
CA LEU A 181 20.00 -13.19 -7.08
C LEU A 181 19.78 -13.79 -8.48
N ASP A 182 19.54 -15.11 -8.56
CA ASP A 182 19.29 -15.78 -9.84
C ASP A 182 17.93 -15.42 -10.45
N ARG A 183 16.93 -15.10 -9.62
CA ARG A 183 15.66 -14.53 -10.08
C ARG A 183 15.83 -13.10 -10.58
N LEU A 184 16.53 -12.24 -9.84
CA LEU A 184 16.80 -10.85 -10.22
C LEU A 184 17.55 -10.75 -11.55
N ARG A 185 18.54 -11.63 -11.79
CA ARG A 185 19.32 -11.68 -13.04
C ARG A 185 18.50 -12.11 -14.27
N ARG A 186 17.34 -12.76 -14.06
CA ARG A 186 16.46 -13.24 -15.15
C ARG A 186 15.42 -12.22 -15.60
N PHE A 187 15.29 -11.10 -14.90
CA PHE A 187 14.41 -10.03 -15.38
C PHE A 187 14.93 -9.45 -16.68
N ASP A 188 14.00 -9.17 -17.59
CA ASP A 188 14.27 -8.48 -18.85
C ASP A 188 14.75 -7.04 -18.55
N PRO A 189 15.98 -6.65 -18.96
CA PRO A 189 16.50 -5.32 -18.72
C PRO A 189 15.67 -4.20 -19.37
N GLU A 190 14.92 -4.48 -20.43
CA GLU A 190 14.05 -3.48 -21.09
C GLU A 190 12.83 -3.16 -20.23
N GLN A 191 12.26 -4.18 -19.56
CA GLN A 191 11.11 -4.02 -18.68
C GLN A 191 11.51 -3.59 -17.25
N PHE A 192 12.68 -4.02 -16.79
CA PHE A 192 13.18 -3.79 -15.44
C PHE A 192 14.60 -3.20 -15.47
N PRO A 193 14.75 -1.92 -15.85
CA PRO A 193 16.06 -1.28 -16.06
C PRO A 193 16.90 -1.20 -14.77
N HIS A 194 16.27 -1.31 -13.61
CA HIS A 194 16.96 -1.26 -12.32
C HIS A 194 17.39 -2.64 -11.80
N ALA A 195 16.93 -3.76 -12.39
CA ALA A 195 17.18 -5.10 -11.87
C ALA A 195 18.69 -5.40 -11.69
N ALA A 196 19.54 -4.99 -12.64
CA ALA A 196 20.99 -5.16 -12.52
C ALA A 196 21.57 -4.42 -11.29
N GLN A 197 21.11 -3.20 -11.01
CA GLN A 197 21.54 -2.45 -9.82
C GLN A 197 21.07 -3.13 -8.52
N ARG A 198 19.86 -3.73 -8.53
CA ARG A 198 19.33 -4.50 -7.40
C ARG A 198 20.12 -5.76 -7.14
N VAL A 199 20.50 -6.50 -8.19
CA VAL A 199 21.42 -7.67 -8.09
C VAL A 199 22.68 -7.26 -7.34
N HIS A 200 23.31 -6.13 -7.72
CA HIS A 200 24.53 -5.66 -7.05
C HIS A 200 24.32 -5.35 -5.57
N ARG A 201 23.25 -4.63 -5.21
CA ARG A 201 22.97 -4.29 -3.81
C ARG A 201 22.73 -5.54 -2.95
N VAL A 202 21.91 -6.47 -3.45
CA VAL A 202 21.63 -7.75 -2.77
C VAL A 202 22.90 -8.60 -2.67
N HIS A 203 23.71 -8.69 -3.74
CA HIS A 203 24.93 -9.51 -3.75
C HIS A 203 25.96 -8.99 -2.74
N ARG A 204 26.14 -7.66 -2.67
CA ARG A 204 27.01 -7.02 -1.67
C ARG A 204 26.54 -7.32 -0.24
N ALA A 205 25.25 -7.14 0.03
CA ALA A 205 24.68 -7.39 1.36
C ALA A 205 24.79 -8.87 1.76
N TRP A 206 24.52 -9.77 0.82
CA TRP A 206 24.62 -11.21 1.04
C TRP A 206 26.05 -11.65 1.36
N ILE A 207 27.03 -11.25 0.56
CA ILE A 207 28.44 -11.57 0.81
C ILE A 207 28.88 -11.01 2.16
N HIS A 208 28.47 -9.78 2.48
CA HIS A 208 28.79 -9.18 3.78
C HIS A 208 28.24 -10.02 4.94
N ALA A 209 26.98 -10.45 4.86
CA ALA A 209 26.37 -11.32 5.88
C ALA A 209 27.05 -12.69 5.98
N VAL A 210 27.42 -13.28 4.83
CA VAL A 210 28.17 -14.54 4.76
C VAL A 210 29.53 -14.41 5.44
N LEU A 211 30.27 -13.32 5.20
CA LEU A 211 31.57 -13.06 5.82
C LEU A 211 31.50 -12.85 7.34
N MET A 212 30.39 -12.31 7.84
CA MET A 212 30.18 -12.09 9.27
C MET A 212 29.75 -13.37 10.01
N ASN A 213 29.23 -14.36 9.29
CA ASN A 213 28.90 -15.66 9.87
C ASN A 213 30.17 -16.50 10.04
N SER A 214 30.48 -16.85 11.28
CA SER A 214 31.67 -17.61 11.68
C SER A 214 31.53 -19.14 11.57
N GLY A 215 30.41 -19.63 11.02
CA GLY A 215 30.14 -21.06 10.83
C GLY A 215 30.76 -21.63 9.55
N PRO A 216 30.78 -22.97 9.40
CA PRO A 216 31.12 -23.59 8.13
C PRO A 216 30.14 -23.13 7.05
N LEU A 217 30.69 -22.47 6.03
CA LEU A 217 29.93 -21.97 4.89
C LEU A 217 29.99 -23.00 3.76
N ASP A 218 28.83 -23.38 3.23
CA ASP A 218 28.74 -24.17 1.99
C ASP A 218 28.83 -23.26 0.74
N ILE A 219 29.78 -22.32 0.77
CA ILE A 219 30.01 -21.33 -0.29
C ILE A 219 31.51 -21.10 -0.45
N ASP A 220 31.98 -21.13 -1.69
CA ASP A 220 33.29 -20.59 -2.04
C ASP A 220 33.24 -19.06 -2.04
N VAL A 221 33.55 -18.46 -0.88
CA VAL A 221 33.52 -17.01 -0.66
C VAL A 221 34.44 -16.26 -1.62
N LEU A 222 35.60 -16.82 -1.97
CA LEU A 222 36.52 -16.17 -2.92
C LEU A 222 35.95 -16.16 -4.33
N LYS A 223 35.27 -17.24 -4.73
CA LYS A 223 34.56 -17.28 -6.01
C LYS A 223 33.44 -16.25 -6.07
N GLU A 224 32.63 -16.14 -5.01
CA GLU A 224 31.53 -15.15 -4.95
C GLU A 224 32.04 -13.71 -4.95
N LEU A 225 33.10 -13.41 -4.19
CA LEU A 225 33.73 -12.09 -4.20
C LEU A 225 34.32 -11.73 -5.57
N THR A 226 34.90 -12.71 -6.27
CA THR A 226 35.42 -12.51 -7.64
C THR A 226 34.27 -12.23 -8.60
N ALA A 227 33.21 -13.05 -8.56
CA ALA A 227 32.02 -12.86 -9.40
C ALA A 227 31.37 -11.48 -9.16
N PHE A 228 31.25 -11.04 -7.90
CA PHE A 228 30.74 -9.72 -7.56
C PHE A 228 31.63 -8.59 -8.11
N ARG A 229 32.95 -8.71 -7.93
CA ARG A 229 33.93 -7.73 -8.42
C ARG A 229 33.89 -7.56 -9.93
N GLU A 230 33.68 -8.66 -10.67
CA GLU A 230 33.72 -8.70 -12.13
C GLU A 230 32.35 -8.48 -12.79
N ALA A 231 31.28 -8.40 -11.99
CA ALA A 231 29.92 -8.25 -12.50
C ALA A 231 29.72 -6.93 -13.27
N ALA A 232 28.97 -7.02 -14.37
CA ALA A 232 28.58 -5.87 -15.18
C ALA A 232 27.76 -4.89 -14.32
N GLY A 233 28.32 -3.70 -14.06
CA GLY A 233 27.73 -2.69 -13.18
C GLY A 233 28.45 -2.49 -11.84
N ALA A 234 29.49 -3.28 -11.53
CA ALA A 234 30.30 -3.07 -10.32
C ALA A 234 31.05 -1.73 -10.40
N THR A 235 30.79 -0.85 -9.43
CA THR A 235 31.44 0.46 -9.34
C THR A 235 32.91 0.34 -8.92
N GLY A 236 33.68 1.42 -9.05
CA GLY A 236 35.05 1.46 -8.53
C GLY A 236 35.12 1.27 -6.99
N GLU A 237 34.08 1.65 -6.26
CA GLU A 237 33.96 1.37 -4.83
C GLU A 237 33.72 -0.12 -4.57
N ASP A 238 32.77 -0.74 -5.28
CA ASP A 238 32.44 -2.15 -5.13
C ASP A 238 33.65 -3.05 -5.42
N ARG A 239 34.41 -2.73 -6.46
CA ARG A 239 35.62 -3.48 -6.82
C ARG A 239 36.70 -3.40 -5.74
N ARG A 240 36.88 -2.22 -5.13
CA ARG A 240 37.83 -2.01 -4.03
C ARG A 240 37.38 -2.72 -2.76
N TRP A 241 36.09 -2.61 -2.43
CA TRP A 241 35.48 -3.31 -1.30
C TRP A 241 35.66 -4.83 -1.44
N ALA A 242 35.36 -5.39 -2.61
CA ALA A 242 35.51 -6.82 -2.87
C ALA A 242 36.98 -7.27 -2.77
N ALA A 243 37.91 -6.51 -3.38
CA ALA A 243 39.34 -6.82 -3.31
C ALA A 243 39.87 -6.82 -1.85
N LEU A 244 39.41 -5.88 -1.02
CA LEU A 244 39.75 -5.83 0.40
C LEU A 244 39.25 -7.08 1.12
N ARG A 245 37.98 -7.45 0.95
CA ARG A 245 37.40 -8.66 1.57
C ARG A 245 38.05 -9.95 1.10
N MET A 246 38.47 -10.03 -0.17
CA MET A 246 39.24 -11.17 -0.68
C MET A 246 40.59 -11.29 0.03
N ALA A 247 41.29 -10.17 0.26
CA ALA A 247 42.56 -10.15 0.97
C ALA A 247 42.38 -10.54 2.45
N GLU A 248 41.38 -10.00 3.13
CA GLU A 248 41.03 -10.36 4.51
C GLU A 248 40.72 -11.85 4.65
N HIS A 249 39.90 -12.41 3.74
CA HIS A 249 39.53 -13.82 3.76
C HIS A 249 40.74 -14.74 3.50
N ARG A 250 41.63 -14.36 2.57
CA ARG A 250 42.89 -15.06 2.30
C ARG A 250 43.80 -15.11 3.52
N LEU A 251 43.96 -13.97 4.21
CA LEU A 251 44.73 -13.89 5.46
C LEU A 251 44.11 -14.77 6.56
N ALA A 252 42.79 -14.70 6.74
CA ALA A 252 42.09 -15.50 7.74
C ALA A 252 42.18 -17.01 7.50
N THR A 253 42.31 -17.43 6.24
CA THR A 253 42.40 -18.85 5.84
C THR A 253 43.83 -19.33 5.60
N GLY A 254 44.85 -18.49 5.85
CA GLY A 254 46.26 -18.84 5.67
C GLY A 254 46.68 -19.03 4.21
N ARG A 255 45.91 -18.53 3.25
CA ARG A 255 46.21 -18.59 1.82
C ARG A 255 46.81 -17.26 1.38
N VAL A 256 48.14 -17.14 1.40
CA VAL A 256 48.88 -15.97 0.86
C VAL A 256 49.18 -16.16 -0.61
#